data_AF-A0A9E5ZWL0-F1
#
_entry.id   AF-A0A9E5ZWL0-F1
#
_cell.length_a   1.000
_cell.length_b   1.000
_cell.length_c   1.000
_cell.angle_alpha   90.00
_cell.angle_beta   90.00
_cell.angle_gamma   90.00
#
_symmetry.space_group_name_H-M   'P 1'
#
loop_
_entity.id
_entity.type
_entity.pdbx_description
1 polymer ?
#
loop_
_entity_poly.entity_id
_entity_poly.type
_entity_poly.pdbx_seq_one_letter_code
_entity_poly.pdbx_strand_id
1 'polypeptide(L)'
;MKLQFAIVALGLAIATPLPLTSAAAETNAFSERVEARVTYSPDAPAAETYRHAKKVFRKACYLNGQISAMHRVQERVCVQPMLDKFVAHTGNPELAELHEARTGRLVRPVRIAAR
;
A
#
# COMPACT_ATOMS: atom_id res chain seq x y z
N MET A 1 39.72 33.66 59.30
CA MET A 1 39.97 32.47 58.46
C MET A 1 39.39 31.23 59.13
N LYS A 2 38.22 30.76 58.68
CA LYS A 2 37.64 29.45 59.03
C LYS A 2 36.94 28.91 57.78
N LEU A 3 37.56 27.91 57.16
CA LEU A 3 37.04 27.16 56.01
C LEU A 3 36.08 26.09 56.59
N GLN A 4 34.79 26.18 56.26
CA GLN A 4 33.85 25.08 56.53
C GLN A 4 33.50 24.42 55.19
N PHE A 5 33.93 23.17 55.08
CA PHE A 5 33.57 22.23 54.02
C PHE A 5 32.14 21.76 54.27
N ALA A 6 31.25 21.99 53.31
CA ALA A 6 29.91 21.40 53.30
C ALA A 6 29.78 20.50 52.06
N ILE A 7 30.12 19.23 52.29
CA ILE A 7 29.44 18.01 51.85
C ILE A 7 28.74 18.10 50.49
N VAL A 8 29.40 17.53 49.48
CA VAL A 8 28.81 17.11 48.21
C VAL A 8 27.74 16.04 48.51
N ALA A 9 26.47 16.44 48.49
CA ALA A 9 25.36 15.50 48.45
C ALA A 9 25.31 14.89 47.05
N LEU A 10 25.98 13.75 46.88
CA LEU A 10 25.88 12.89 45.71
C LEU A 10 24.47 12.28 45.69
N GLY A 11 23.53 13.00 45.11
CA GLY A 11 22.18 12.50 44.85
C GLY A 11 22.23 11.38 43.84
N LEU A 12 22.15 10.12 44.31
CA LEU A 12 21.80 8.97 43.48
C LEU A 12 20.36 9.19 42.99
N ALA A 13 20.21 9.77 41.81
CA ALA A 13 18.96 9.67 41.07
C ALA A 13 18.79 8.20 40.69
N ILE A 14 17.92 7.51 41.43
CA ILE A 14 17.44 6.19 41.10
C ILE A 14 16.70 6.33 39.78
N ALA A 15 17.40 6.05 38.68
CA ALA A 15 16.80 5.87 37.37
C ALA A 15 15.97 4.58 37.45
N THR A 16 14.72 4.71 37.89
CA THR A 16 13.74 3.63 37.77
C THR A 16 13.64 3.30 36.28
N PRO A 17 14.03 2.10 35.84
CA PRO A 17 13.73 1.68 34.48
C PRO A 17 12.22 1.62 34.39
N LEU A 18 11.63 2.61 33.70
CA LEU A 18 10.24 2.51 33.28
C LEU A 18 10.16 1.19 32.50
N PRO A 19 9.30 0.24 32.89
CA PRO A 19 9.02 -0.88 32.04
C PRO A 19 8.44 -0.28 30.77
N LEU A 20 9.24 -0.28 29.70
CA LEU A 20 8.74 -0.20 28.33
C LEU A 20 7.89 -1.46 28.16
N THR A 21 6.65 -1.40 28.66
CA THR A 21 5.58 -2.29 28.27
C THR A 21 5.59 -2.26 26.77
N SER A 22 6.04 -3.36 26.19
CA SER A 22 6.06 -3.65 24.79
C SER A 22 4.66 -3.41 24.24
N ALA A 23 4.42 -2.18 23.76
CA ALA A 23 3.33 -1.84 22.86
C ALA A 23 3.63 -2.42 21.47
N ALA A 24 3.93 -3.72 21.45
CA ALA A 24 4.18 -4.54 20.28
C ALA A 24 3.07 -5.60 20.19
N ALA A 25 1.83 -5.19 20.43
CA ALA A 25 0.66 -6.04 20.31
C ALA A 25 -0.53 -5.14 20.03
N GLU A 26 -0.65 -4.66 18.79
CA GLU A 26 -1.89 -4.14 18.15
C GLU A 26 -1.59 -3.32 16.87
N THR A 27 -0.77 -3.83 15.95
CA THR A 27 -0.72 -3.24 14.58
C THR A 27 -0.83 -4.27 13.46
N ASN A 28 -1.11 -5.54 13.77
CA ASN A 28 -1.45 -6.55 12.77
C ASN A 28 -2.94 -6.53 12.36
N ALA A 29 -3.77 -5.64 12.95
CA ALA A 29 -5.21 -5.62 12.75
C ALA A 29 -5.67 -4.90 11.47
N PHE A 30 -4.80 -4.16 10.77
CA PHE A 30 -5.14 -3.46 9.52
C PHE A 30 -4.43 -4.07 8.31
N SER A 31 -4.61 -5.37 8.14
CA SER A 31 -4.39 -6.00 6.83
C SER A 31 -5.70 -6.62 6.34
N GLU A 32 -6.78 -5.83 6.36
CA GLU A 32 -7.96 -6.16 5.55
C GLU A 32 -7.49 -6.33 4.12
N ARG A 33 -7.50 -7.59 3.65
CA ARG A 33 -7.22 -7.90 2.25
C ARG A 33 -8.31 -7.23 1.43
N VAL A 34 -7.92 -6.19 0.70
CA VAL A 34 -8.83 -5.51 -0.22
C VAL A 34 -9.21 -6.49 -1.33
N GLU A 35 -10.44 -6.96 -1.31
CA GLU A 35 -10.98 -7.82 -2.36
C GLU A 35 -11.79 -6.98 -3.36
N ALA A 36 -11.47 -7.14 -4.64
CA ALA A 36 -12.19 -6.49 -5.73
C ALA A 36 -12.43 -7.51 -6.84
N ARG A 37 -13.68 -7.61 -7.30
CA ARG A 37 -14.05 -8.44 -8.45
C ARG A 37 -14.28 -7.54 -9.66
N VAL A 38 -13.61 -7.87 -10.76
CA VAL A 38 -13.77 -7.22 -12.06
C VAL A 38 -14.07 -8.31 -13.07
N THR A 39 -15.18 -8.16 -13.79
CA THR A 39 -15.50 -9.03 -14.92
C THR A 39 -14.83 -8.49 -16.17
N TYR A 40 -14.16 -9.37 -16.92
CA TYR A 40 -13.54 -9.06 -18.19
C TYR A 40 -14.34 -9.72 -19.32
N SER A 41 -14.64 -8.97 -20.37
CA SER A 41 -15.16 -9.49 -21.64
C SER A 41 -14.10 -9.25 -22.73
N PRO A 42 -13.72 -10.28 -23.51
CA PRO A 42 -12.75 -10.11 -24.59
C PRO A 42 -13.25 -9.20 -25.72
N ASP A 43 -14.56 -9.06 -25.88
CA ASP A 43 -15.18 -8.20 -26.89
C ASP A 43 -15.23 -6.72 -26.48
N ALA A 44 -14.96 -6.42 -25.20
CA ALA A 44 -14.98 -5.06 -24.70
C ALA A 44 -13.67 -4.32 -25.06
N PRO A 45 -13.74 -3.06 -25.53
CA PRO A 45 -12.54 -2.28 -25.83
C PRO A 45 -11.56 -2.20 -24.65
N ALA A 46 -10.26 -2.39 -24.90
CA ALA A 46 -9.23 -2.41 -23.85
C ALA A 46 -9.25 -1.14 -22.98
N ALA A 47 -9.45 0.03 -23.59
CA ALA A 47 -9.53 1.31 -22.88
C ALA A 47 -10.71 1.39 -21.90
N GLU A 48 -11.87 0.85 -22.28
CA GLU A 48 -13.05 0.81 -21.43
C GLU A 48 -12.86 -0.18 -20.29
N THR A 49 -12.38 -1.38 -20.59
CA THR A 49 -12.04 -2.40 -19.60
C THR A 49 -11.06 -1.86 -18.56
N TYR A 50 -9.99 -1.20 -19.02
CA TYR A 50 -8.97 -0.61 -18.14
C TYR A 50 -9.55 0.48 -17.23
N ARG A 51 -10.37 1.39 -17.80
CA ARG A 51 -11.04 2.45 -17.05
C ARG A 51 -11.98 1.87 -15.99
N HIS A 52 -12.75 0.84 -16.34
CA HIS A 52 -13.66 0.18 -15.43
C HIS A 52 -12.91 -0.52 -14.29
N ALA A 53 -11.90 -1.34 -14.61
CA ALA A 53 -11.06 -2.00 -13.62
C ALA A 53 -10.42 -0.99 -12.66
N LYS A 54 -9.81 0.07 -13.18
CA LYS A 54 -9.21 1.15 -12.38
C LYS A 54 -10.24 1.81 -11.45
N LYS A 55 -11.46 2.06 -11.92
CA LYS A 55 -12.55 2.64 -11.10
C LYS A 55 -12.93 1.70 -9.95
N VAL A 56 -13.09 0.41 -10.23
CA VAL A 56 -13.41 -0.61 -9.21
C VAL A 56 -12.29 -0.70 -8.16
N PHE A 57 -11.03 -0.76 -8.59
CA PHE A 57 -9.88 -0.82 -7.69
C PHE A 57 -9.71 0.44 -6.85
N ARG A 58 -9.90 1.64 -7.43
CA ARG A 58 -9.93 2.88 -6.64
C ARG A 58 -11.02 2.87 -5.58
N LYS A 59 -12.20 2.36 -5.90
CA LYS A 59 -13.30 2.22 -4.94
C LYS A 59 -12.93 1.25 -3.81
N ALA A 60 -12.32 0.11 -4.14
CA ALA A 60 -11.88 -0.88 -3.17
C ALA A 60 -10.76 -0.35 -2.26
N CYS A 61 -9.89 0.52 -2.77
CA CYS A 61 -8.86 1.22 -1.99
C CYS A 61 -9.36 2.48 -1.25
N TYR A 62 -10.68 2.73 -1.18
CA TYR A 62 -11.26 3.93 -0.58
C TYR A 62 -10.79 5.28 -1.18
N LEU A 63 -10.37 5.29 -2.45
CA LEU A 63 -9.83 6.47 -3.15
C LEU A 63 -10.89 7.26 -3.95
N ASN A 64 -12.10 7.35 -3.39
CA ASN A 64 -13.23 8.02 -4.03
C ASN A 64 -13.23 9.52 -3.69
N GLY A 65 -13.09 10.38 -4.68
CA GLY A 65 -13.51 11.79 -4.57
C GLY A 65 -12.55 12.79 -3.91
N GLN A 66 -11.42 12.38 -3.34
CA GLN A 66 -10.39 13.33 -2.88
C GLN A 66 -9.13 13.24 -3.76
N ILE A 67 -8.41 14.35 -3.93
CA ILE A 67 -7.12 14.38 -4.60
C ILE A 67 -6.15 15.08 -3.63
N SER A 68 -5.24 14.31 -3.07
CA SER A 68 -4.16 14.78 -2.19
C SER A 68 -2.84 14.15 -2.62
N ALA A 69 -1.71 14.67 -2.14
CA ALA A 69 -0.41 14.04 -2.36
C ALA A 69 -0.41 12.59 -1.86
N MET A 70 -1.08 12.34 -0.73
CA MET A 70 -1.17 11.00 -0.14
C MET A 70 -2.05 10.05 -0.96
N HIS A 71 -3.02 10.59 -1.69
CA HIS A 71 -3.81 9.85 -2.66
C HIS A 71 -2.97 9.22 -3.77
N ARG A 72 -1.93 9.92 -4.26
CA ARG A 72 -1.01 9.37 -5.27
C ARG A 72 -0.19 8.21 -4.71
N VAL A 73 0.22 8.31 -3.44
CA VAL A 73 0.93 7.24 -2.74
C VAL A 73 0.02 6.02 -2.58
N GLN A 74 -1.22 6.21 -2.11
CA GLN A 74 -2.20 5.13 -1.97
C GLN A 74 -2.57 4.50 -3.32
N GLU A 75 -2.70 5.29 -4.39
CA GLU A 75 -2.94 4.75 -5.74
C GLU A 75 -1.78 3.87 -6.21
N ARG A 76 -0.53 4.25 -5.91
CA ARG A 76 0.65 3.43 -6.22
C ARG A 76 0.74 2.16 -5.37
N VAL A 77 0.38 2.21 -4.09
CA VAL A 77 0.55 1.08 -3.17
C VAL A 77 -0.62 0.10 -3.24
N CYS A 78 -1.85 0.57 -3.48
CA CYS A 78 -3.06 -0.25 -3.48
C CYS A 78 -3.59 -0.54 -4.89
N VAL A 79 -3.79 0.50 -5.72
CA VAL A 79 -4.45 0.35 -7.03
C VAL A 79 -3.53 -0.25 -8.09
N GLN A 80 -2.28 0.21 -8.17
CA GLN A 80 -1.36 -0.26 -9.21
C GLN A 80 -1.09 -1.76 -9.14
N PRO A 81 -0.77 -2.38 -7.98
CA PRO A 81 -0.56 -3.82 -7.92
C PRO A 81 -1.79 -4.64 -8.31
N MET A 82 -3.01 -4.12 -8.08
CA MET A 82 -4.24 -4.77 -8.55
C MET A 82 -4.42 -4.66 -10.07
N LEU A 83 -4.09 -3.49 -10.65
CA LEU A 83 -4.07 -3.32 -12.11
C LEU A 83 -3.03 -4.23 -12.77
N ASP A 84 -1.81 -4.30 -12.23
CA ASP A 84 -0.75 -5.19 -12.71
C ASP A 84 -1.25 -6.64 -12.74
N LYS A 85 -1.82 -7.12 -11.63
CA LYS A 85 -2.38 -8.48 -11.53
C LYS A 85 -3.53 -8.71 -12.51
N PHE A 86 -4.44 -7.74 -12.64
CA PHE A 86 -5.56 -7.82 -13.57
C PHE A 86 -5.06 -7.95 -15.02
N VAL A 87 -4.17 -7.07 -15.46
CA VAL A 87 -3.58 -7.08 -16.81
C VAL A 87 -2.81 -8.37 -17.06
N ALA A 88 -2.04 -8.83 -16.07
CA ALA A 88 -1.30 -10.09 -16.20
C ALA A 88 -2.23 -11.30 -16.32
N HIS A 89 -3.41 -11.26 -15.68
CA HIS A 89 -4.37 -12.37 -15.65
C HIS A 89 -5.31 -12.40 -16.86
N THR A 90 -5.63 -11.25 -17.48
CA THR A 90 -6.46 -11.22 -18.69
C THR A 90 -5.73 -11.81 -19.90
N GLY A 91 -4.40 -11.76 -19.92
CA GLY A 91 -3.59 -12.24 -21.05
C GLY A 91 -3.79 -11.43 -22.34
N ASN A 92 -4.49 -10.29 -22.29
CA ASN A 92 -4.81 -9.48 -23.45
C ASN A 92 -3.65 -8.52 -23.77
N PRO A 93 -3.06 -8.58 -24.99
CA PRO A 93 -1.90 -7.78 -25.36
C PRO A 93 -2.22 -6.27 -25.43
N GLU A 94 -3.40 -5.89 -25.92
CA GLU A 94 -3.81 -4.48 -26.01
C GLU A 94 -3.97 -3.84 -24.62
N LEU A 95 -4.47 -4.60 -23.64
CA LEU A 95 -4.53 -4.15 -22.25
C LEU A 95 -3.13 -4.00 -21.64
N ALA A 96 -2.20 -4.90 -21.98
CA ALA A 96 -0.82 -4.84 -21.52
C ALA A 96 -0.08 -3.62 -22.10
N GLU A 97 -0.20 -3.38 -23.41
CA GLU A 97 0.34 -2.20 -24.09
C GLU A 97 -0.24 -0.91 -23.52
N LEU A 98 -1.56 -0.85 -23.32
CA LEU A 98 -2.21 0.32 -22.72
C LEU A 98 -1.73 0.56 -21.29
N HIS A 99 -1.51 -0.51 -20.52
CA HIS A 99 -1.00 -0.40 -19.16
C HIS A 99 0.45 0.08 -19.13
N GLU A 100 1.31 -0.45 -20.00
CA GLU A 100 2.70 -0.02 -20.15
C GLU A 100 2.76 1.46 -20.55
N ALA A 101 2.00 1.88 -21.57
CA ALA A 101 1.93 3.27 -22.00
C ALA A 101 1.53 4.24 -20.87
N ARG A 102 0.73 3.79 -19.90
CA ARG A 102 0.28 4.61 -18.76
C ARG A 102 1.20 4.59 -17.55
N THR A 103 1.99 3.54 -17.38
CA THR A 103 2.78 3.32 -16.15
C THR A 103 4.29 3.30 -16.39
N GLY A 104 4.73 3.17 -17.65
CA GLY A 104 6.11 2.91 -18.02
C GLY A 104 6.60 1.52 -17.61
N ARG A 105 5.70 0.61 -17.21
CA ARG A 105 6.04 -0.73 -16.72
C ARG A 105 5.44 -1.80 -17.61
N LEU A 106 6.31 -2.64 -18.16
CA LEU A 106 5.90 -3.83 -18.90
C LEU A 106 5.38 -4.89 -17.93
N VAL A 107 4.11 -5.28 -18.07
CA VAL A 107 3.52 -6.39 -17.34
C VAL A 107 3.47 -7.60 -18.27
N ARG A 108 4.22 -8.65 -17.91
CA ARG A 108 4.22 -9.89 -18.69
C ARG A 108 2.93 -10.67 -18.38
N PRO A 109 2.13 -11.05 -19.39
CA PRO A 109 0.96 -11.86 -19.17
C PRO A 109 1.36 -13.20 -18.56
N VAL A 110 0.64 -13.63 -17.53
CA VAL A 110 0.81 -14.97 -16.98
C VAL A 110 0.27 -15.92 -18.03
N ARG A 111 1.12 -16.77 -18.62
CA ARG A 111 0.67 -17.88 -19.45
C ARG A 111 -0.09 -18.84 -18.55
N ILE A 112 -1.40 -18.68 -18.45
CA ILE A 112 -2.26 -19.68 -17.82
C ILE A 112 -2.29 -20.84 -18.80
N ALA A 113 -1.55 -21.90 -18.50
CA ALA A 113 -1.65 -23.15 -19.24
C ALA A 113 -3.13 -23.56 -19.24
N ALA A 114 -3.73 -23.65 -20.43
CA ALA A 114 -5.11 -24.13 -20.57
C ALA A 114 -5.21 -25.49 -19.88
N ARG A 115 -6.07 -25.59 -18.86
CA ARG A 115 -6.40 -26.84 -18.20
C ARG A 115 -7.52 -27.54 -18.95
#